data_AF-A0A8H6AEB1-F1
#
_entry.id   AF-A0A8H6AEB1-F1
#
_cell.length_a   1.000
_cell.length_b   1.000
_cell.length_c   1.000
_cell.angle_alpha   90.00
_cell.angle_beta   90.00
_cell.angle_gamma   90.00
#
_symmetry.space_group_name_H-M   'P 1'
#
loop_
_entity.id
_entity.type
_entity.pdbx_description
1 polymer ?
#
loop_
_entity_poly.entity_id
_entity_poly.type
_entity_poly.pdbx_seq_one_letter_code
_entity_poly.pdbx_strand_id
1 'polypeptide(L)'
;MLRDITRVLGREYFDIDLTQVLEAPNADDLLLDLAITISRRGLVVFRNQKNLTPAQQKYFTNHLGQLTGNPDTSGVHVHPINHTVHKAGEKPDLEMSTIARNPNHMLSKQTGVTGGKKQLKEQSVADGWHSDIAFERVTSDYTTLINRVQPSTDGDTIFASAYEVYDRIGLSMRAFLETLTGTFSPVGCNPNPEHTHLHQVARGYPLNIDQSSVLCNLYKTFKVSAMGNAGLNL
;
A
#
# COMPACT_ATOMS: atom_id res chain seq x y z
N MET A 1 5.27 21.84 12.48
CA MET A 1 6.64 21.30 12.69
C MET A 1 6.79 19.99 11.91
N LEU A 2 7.96 19.72 11.33
CA LEU A 2 8.28 18.47 10.64
C LEU A 2 9.61 17.88 11.11
N ARG A 3 9.77 16.56 10.98
CA ARG A 3 11.00 15.82 11.33
C ARG A 3 11.24 14.67 10.36
N ASP A 4 12.47 14.50 9.88
CA ASP A 4 12.86 13.29 9.15
C ASP A 4 13.08 12.13 10.13
N ILE A 5 12.45 10.97 9.87
CA ILE A 5 12.46 9.82 10.78
C ILE A 5 13.84 9.15 10.78
N THR A 6 14.41 8.96 9.59
CA THR A 6 15.79 8.50 9.40
C THR A 6 16.48 9.35 8.34
N ARG A 7 17.78 9.13 8.12
CA ARG A 7 18.52 9.83 7.05
C ARG A 7 17.90 9.61 5.66
N VAL A 8 17.45 8.40 5.36
CA VAL A 8 17.08 7.97 4.00
C VAL A 8 15.58 7.73 3.80
N LEU A 9 14.86 7.43 4.88
CA LEU A 9 13.46 7.02 4.84
C LEU A 9 12.63 7.74 5.91
N GLY A 10 11.43 8.16 5.53
CA GLY A 10 10.41 8.68 6.42
C GLY A 10 10.52 10.17 6.70
N ARG A 11 9.36 10.83 6.74
CA ARG A 11 9.16 12.18 7.27
C ARG A 11 7.88 12.23 8.10
N GLU A 12 7.91 12.99 9.17
CA GLU A 12 6.82 13.11 10.13
C GLU A 12 6.36 14.57 10.23
N TYR A 13 5.04 14.77 10.24
CA TYR A 13 4.37 16.05 10.38
C TYR A 13 3.50 16.05 11.64
N PHE A 14 3.71 17.02 12.52
CA PHE A 14 3.03 17.08 13.82
C PHE A 14 1.75 17.94 13.81
N ASP A 15 1.75 19.01 13.00
CA ASP A 15 0.79 20.10 13.09
C ASP A 15 0.01 20.31 11.77
N ILE A 16 -0.10 19.26 10.95
CA ILE A 16 -0.86 19.30 9.69
C ILE A 16 -2.11 18.45 9.88
N ASP A 17 -3.30 19.05 9.75
CA ASP A 17 -4.56 18.31 9.62
C ASP A 17 -4.89 18.14 8.14
N LEU A 18 -4.94 16.89 7.67
CA LEU A 18 -5.19 16.59 6.27
C LEU A 18 -6.57 17.08 5.82
N THR A 19 -7.57 17.20 6.70
CA THR A 19 -8.86 17.75 6.28
C THR A 19 -8.74 19.20 5.82
N GLN A 20 -7.89 19.99 6.51
CA GLN A 20 -7.63 21.39 6.13
C GLN A 20 -6.83 21.48 4.83
N VAL A 21 -5.90 20.54 4.60
CA VAL A 21 -5.16 20.46 3.33
C VAL A 21 -6.11 20.18 2.17
N LEU A 22 -7.05 19.24 2.35
CA LEU A 22 -8.05 18.89 1.34
C LEU A 22 -9.05 20.03 1.06
N GLU A 23 -9.31 20.89 2.03
CA GLU A 23 -10.24 22.02 1.92
C GLU A 23 -9.56 23.32 1.47
N ALA A 24 -8.22 23.34 1.37
CA ALA A 24 -7.47 24.53 1.01
C ALA A 24 -7.74 24.95 -0.45
N PRO A 25 -7.78 26.27 -0.76
CA PRO A 25 -7.96 26.74 -2.14
C PRO A 25 -6.89 26.25 -3.12
N ASN A 26 -5.71 25.90 -2.60
CA ASN A 26 -4.57 25.37 -3.35
C ASN A 26 -4.27 23.91 -2.97
N ALA A 27 -5.31 23.11 -2.65
CA ALA A 27 -5.17 21.71 -2.23
C ALA A 27 -4.32 20.89 -3.21
N ASP A 28 -4.57 21.00 -4.52
CA ASP A 28 -3.85 20.23 -5.55
C ASP A 28 -2.33 20.49 -5.52
N ASP A 29 -1.92 21.76 -5.38
CA ASP A 29 -0.49 22.12 -5.28
C ASP A 29 0.15 21.51 -4.03
N LEU A 30 -0.55 21.60 -2.88
CA LEU A 30 -0.09 21.04 -1.61
C LEU A 30 0.02 19.52 -1.66
N LEU A 31 -0.94 18.85 -2.31
CA LEU A 31 -0.96 17.40 -2.45
C LEU A 31 0.06 16.91 -3.47
N LEU A 32 0.34 17.68 -4.52
CA LEU A 32 1.42 17.37 -5.46
C LEU A 32 2.79 17.50 -4.78
N ASP A 33 3.03 18.56 -4.01
CA ASP A 33 4.25 18.71 -3.20
C ASP A 33 4.40 17.58 -2.18
N LEU A 34 3.28 17.15 -1.58
CA LEU A 34 3.26 16.01 -0.68
C LEU A 34 3.59 14.71 -1.41
N ALA A 35 3.03 14.46 -2.60
CA ALA A 35 3.31 13.30 -3.42
C ALA A 35 4.80 13.22 -3.78
N ILE A 36 5.40 14.33 -4.22
CA ILE A 36 6.85 14.44 -4.46
C ILE A 36 7.65 14.12 -3.20
N THR A 37 7.19 14.63 -2.04
CA THR A 37 7.83 14.35 -0.75
C THR A 37 7.74 12.86 -0.41
N ILE A 38 6.60 12.22 -0.63
CA ILE A 38 6.43 10.77 -0.43
C ILE A 38 7.38 10.01 -1.35
N SER A 39 7.48 10.35 -2.64
CA SER A 39 8.40 9.69 -3.57
C SER A 39 9.86 9.82 -3.15
N ARG A 40 10.26 10.98 -2.58
CA ARG A 40 11.64 11.22 -2.11
C ARG A 40 11.96 10.56 -0.77
N ARG A 41 10.96 10.47 0.12
CA ARG A 41 11.14 10.00 1.50
C ARG A 41 10.64 8.57 1.73
N GLY A 42 9.96 7.98 0.77
CA GLY A 42 9.33 6.65 0.83
C GLY A 42 8.10 6.55 1.75
N LEU A 43 8.01 7.36 2.81
CA LEU A 43 6.91 7.37 3.77
C LEU A 43 6.75 8.77 4.36
N VAL A 44 5.49 9.16 4.61
CA VAL A 44 5.15 10.30 5.46
C VAL A 44 4.21 9.85 6.58
N VAL A 45 4.35 10.45 7.76
CA VAL A 45 3.52 10.18 8.94
C VAL A 45 2.90 11.49 9.41
N PHE A 46 1.57 11.53 9.48
CA PHE A 46 0.82 12.64 10.05
C PHE A 46 0.35 12.27 11.45
N ARG A 47 0.67 13.12 12.45
CA ARG A 47 0.18 12.93 13.82
C ARG A 47 -1.19 13.59 13.99
N ASN A 48 -1.96 13.09 14.97
CA ASN A 48 -3.20 13.73 15.43
C ASN A 48 -4.32 13.89 14.38
N GLN A 49 -4.43 13.00 13.39
CA GLN A 49 -5.50 13.01 12.39
C GLN A 49 -6.83 12.49 12.97
N LYS A 50 -7.58 13.36 13.64
CA LYS A 50 -8.85 13.00 14.31
C LYS A 50 -10.08 13.14 13.42
N ASN A 51 -10.04 14.08 12.47
CA ASN A 51 -11.21 14.53 11.71
C ASN A 51 -11.36 13.86 10.35
N LEU A 52 -10.31 13.17 9.87
CA LEU A 52 -10.30 12.56 8.54
C LEU A 52 -11.37 11.46 8.45
N THR A 53 -12.35 11.65 7.58
CA THR A 53 -13.40 10.66 7.31
C THR A 53 -12.92 9.55 6.36
N PRO A 54 -13.56 8.37 6.34
CA PRO A 54 -13.28 7.33 5.34
C PRO A 54 -13.34 7.85 3.90
N ALA A 55 -14.33 8.67 3.57
CA ALA A 55 -14.47 9.27 2.24
C ALA A 55 -13.29 10.19 1.89
N GLN A 56 -12.90 11.07 2.82
CA GLN A 56 -11.74 11.95 2.63
C GLN A 56 -10.43 11.16 2.54
N GLN A 57 -10.26 10.08 3.32
CA GLN A 57 -9.07 9.23 3.22
C GLN A 57 -8.97 8.56 1.84
N LYS A 58 -10.08 8.03 1.32
CA LYS A 58 -10.13 7.45 -0.03
C LYS A 58 -9.83 8.48 -1.11
N TYR A 59 -10.47 9.65 -1.02
CA TYR A 59 -10.22 10.76 -1.93
C TYR A 59 -8.75 11.19 -1.90
N PHE A 60 -8.20 11.46 -0.71
CA PHE A 60 -6.79 11.81 -0.53
C PHE A 60 -5.84 10.79 -1.18
N THR A 61 -6.04 9.50 -0.91
CA THR A 61 -5.19 8.43 -1.44
C THR A 61 -5.24 8.36 -2.96
N ASN A 62 -6.45 8.40 -3.53
CA ASN A 62 -6.63 8.32 -4.97
C ASN A 62 -6.10 9.58 -5.68
N HIS A 63 -6.33 10.74 -5.07
CA HIS A 63 -5.99 12.02 -5.65
C HIS A 63 -4.48 12.25 -5.72
N LEU A 64 -3.70 11.75 -4.74
CA LEU A 64 -2.24 11.70 -4.84
C LEU A 64 -1.78 10.99 -6.13
N GLY A 65 -2.39 9.86 -6.47
CA GLY A 65 -2.10 9.13 -7.71
C GLY A 65 -2.47 9.92 -8.97
N GLN A 66 -3.66 10.52 -8.98
CA GLN A 66 -4.14 11.34 -10.10
C GLN A 66 -3.20 12.52 -10.38
N LEU A 67 -2.78 13.24 -9.33
CA LEU A 67 -1.86 14.37 -9.45
C LEU A 67 -0.47 13.96 -9.95
N THR A 68 -0.06 12.71 -9.72
CA THR A 68 1.21 12.16 -10.24
C THR A 68 1.09 11.45 -11.59
N GLY A 69 -0.06 11.55 -12.26
CA GLY A 69 -0.24 11.09 -13.64
C GLY A 69 -0.88 9.71 -13.79
N ASN A 70 -1.55 9.18 -12.75
CA ASN A 70 -2.36 7.99 -12.91
C ASN A 70 -3.50 8.26 -13.91
N PRO A 71 -3.82 7.29 -14.80
CA PRO A 71 -4.93 7.45 -15.72
C PRO A 71 -6.26 7.50 -14.97
N ASP A 72 -7.29 8.12 -15.57
CA ASP A 72 -8.65 8.21 -14.99
C ASP A 72 -9.29 6.85 -14.71
N THR A 73 -8.79 5.79 -15.35
CA THR A 73 -9.20 4.41 -15.13
C THR A 73 -8.63 3.81 -13.83
N SER A 74 -7.71 4.49 -13.16
CA SER A 74 -7.13 4.09 -11.89
C SER A 74 -7.93 4.67 -10.73
N GLY A 75 -8.49 3.79 -9.91
CA GLY A 75 -9.20 4.12 -8.68
C GLY A 75 -8.61 3.45 -7.45
N VAL A 76 -9.33 3.54 -6.33
CA VAL A 76 -8.95 2.85 -5.09
C VAL A 76 -9.08 1.34 -5.27
N HIS A 77 -8.07 0.60 -4.79
CA HIS A 77 -8.07 -0.85 -4.88
C HIS A 77 -9.24 -1.47 -4.09
N VAL A 78 -9.92 -2.43 -4.72
CA VAL A 78 -11.00 -3.21 -4.11
C VAL A 78 -10.47 -4.60 -3.77
N HIS A 79 -10.33 -4.89 -2.48
CA HIS A 79 -9.90 -6.22 -2.05
C HIS A 79 -11.00 -7.25 -2.37
N PRO A 80 -10.70 -8.46 -2.90
CA PRO A 80 -11.75 -9.41 -3.30
C PRO A 80 -12.59 -9.93 -2.11
N ILE A 81 -11.97 -10.09 -0.94
CA ILE A 81 -12.58 -10.71 0.25
C ILE A 81 -12.77 -9.75 1.44
N ASN A 82 -11.81 -8.84 1.70
CA ASN A 82 -11.74 -8.05 2.92
C ASN A 82 -12.34 -6.65 2.74
N HIS A 83 -13.59 -6.48 3.14
CA HIS A 83 -14.29 -5.19 3.12
C HIS A 83 -14.61 -4.70 4.53
N THR A 84 -14.79 -3.38 4.66
CA THR A 84 -15.09 -2.74 5.94
C THR A 84 -16.56 -2.39 6.04
N VAL A 85 -17.20 -2.72 7.17
CA VAL A 85 -18.51 -2.17 7.52
C VAL A 85 -18.29 -1.12 8.60
N HIS A 86 -18.52 0.16 8.26
CA HIS A 86 -18.22 1.28 9.16
C HIS A 86 -19.19 1.36 10.34
N LYS A 87 -20.48 1.04 10.13
CA LYS A 87 -21.48 0.90 11.19
C LYS A 87 -22.38 -0.31 10.99
N ALA A 88 -22.85 -0.91 12.09
CA ALA A 88 -23.74 -2.06 12.04
C ALA A 88 -25.01 -1.73 11.23
N GLY A 89 -25.31 -2.58 10.23
CA GLY A 89 -26.45 -2.40 9.32
C GLY A 89 -26.15 -1.61 8.05
N GLU A 90 -24.96 -1.03 7.90
CA GLU A 90 -24.54 -0.39 6.65
C GLU A 90 -24.00 -1.40 5.62
N LYS A 91 -24.02 -1.01 4.34
CA LYS A 91 -23.39 -1.79 3.28
C LYS A 91 -21.85 -1.78 3.45
N PRO A 92 -21.16 -2.87 3.10
CA PRO A 92 -19.70 -2.89 3.11
C PRO A 92 -19.09 -1.84 2.16
N ASP A 93 -18.05 -1.16 2.64
CA ASP A 93 -17.14 -0.35 1.83
C ASP A 93 -16.09 -1.27 1.22
N LEU A 94 -16.20 -1.46 -0.10
CA LEU A 94 -15.36 -2.40 -0.85
C LEU A 94 -13.92 -1.90 -1.04
N GLU A 95 -13.72 -0.59 -0.90
CA GLU A 95 -12.45 0.12 -1.13
C GLU A 95 -11.65 0.29 0.17
N MET A 96 -12.14 -0.22 1.30
CA MET A 96 -11.46 -0.14 2.60
C MET A 96 -11.41 -1.51 3.29
N SER A 97 -10.23 -1.84 3.82
CA SER A 97 -10.04 -3.02 4.66
C SER A 97 -9.66 -2.59 6.08
N THR A 98 -10.36 -3.12 7.07
CA THR A 98 -10.06 -2.86 8.48
C THR A 98 -9.04 -3.87 8.99
N ILE A 99 -7.93 -3.36 9.51
CA ILE A 99 -6.92 -4.18 10.20
C ILE A 99 -7.26 -4.15 11.69
N ALA A 100 -7.80 -5.25 12.21
CA ALA A 100 -8.13 -5.37 13.63
C ALA A 100 -7.55 -6.65 14.21
N ARG A 101 -6.77 -6.55 15.29
CA ARG A 101 -6.31 -7.74 16.05
C ARG A 101 -7.33 -8.07 17.14
N ASN A 102 -8.57 -8.38 16.76
CA ASN A 102 -9.57 -8.91 17.69
C ASN A 102 -10.38 -10.01 16.99
N PRO A 103 -10.23 -11.28 17.37
CA PRO A 103 -10.95 -12.39 16.73
C PRO A 103 -12.47 -12.26 16.81
N ASN A 104 -13.00 -11.45 17.75
CA ASN A 104 -14.44 -11.19 17.87
C ASN A 104 -14.95 -10.06 16.96
N HIS A 105 -14.05 -9.28 16.34
CA HIS A 105 -14.38 -8.16 15.46
C HIS A 105 -13.65 -8.22 14.10
N MET A 106 -12.96 -9.32 13.79
CA MET A 106 -12.43 -9.57 12.45
C MET A 106 -13.51 -10.16 11.56
N LEU A 107 -13.79 -9.50 10.43
CA LEU A 107 -14.79 -9.95 9.45
C LEU A 107 -14.25 -11.04 8.52
N SER A 108 -12.94 -11.25 8.45
CA SER A 108 -12.35 -12.41 7.79
C SER A 108 -11.36 -13.12 8.72
N LYS A 109 -11.40 -14.45 8.71
CA LYS A 109 -10.36 -15.26 9.34
C LYS A 109 -9.07 -15.01 8.55
N GLN A 110 -8.19 -14.16 9.05
CA GLN A 110 -6.80 -14.19 8.58
C GLN A 110 -6.32 -15.64 8.67
N THR A 111 -5.81 -16.15 7.55
CA THR A 111 -5.14 -17.45 7.49
C THR A 111 -4.06 -17.48 8.58
N GLY A 112 -4.24 -18.37 9.56
CA GLY A 112 -3.48 -18.41 10.81
C GLY A 112 -4.33 -18.43 12.08
N VAL A 113 -5.63 -18.09 12.00
CA VAL A 113 -6.58 -18.25 13.11
C VAL A 113 -7.68 -19.26 12.74
N THR A 114 -7.34 -20.54 12.81
CA THR A 114 -8.30 -21.64 12.74
C THR A 114 -8.56 -22.18 14.13
N GLY A 115 -9.77 -21.97 14.65
CA GLY A 115 -10.34 -22.82 15.70
C GLY A 115 -9.67 -22.76 17.08
N GLY A 116 -9.43 -21.56 17.63
CA GLY A 116 -9.11 -21.39 19.05
C GLY A 116 -7.77 -22.00 19.52
N LYS A 117 -7.01 -22.66 18.64
CA LYS A 117 -5.64 -23.07 18.90
C LYS A 117 -4.73 -22.03 18.27
N LYS A 118 -4.03 -21.25 19.11
CA LYS A 118 -2.86 -20.47 18.71
C LYS A 118 -1.81 -21.45 18.14
N GLN A 119 -1.86 -21.74 16.84
CA GLN A 119 -0.61 -21.96 16.14
C GLN A 119 0.00 -20.58 15.97
N LEU A 120 0.83 -20.19 16.94
CA LEU A 120 1.85 -19.19 16.68
C LEU A 120 2.73 -19.83 15.61
N LYS A 121 2.40 -19.63 14.33
CA LYS A 121 3.40 -19.84 13.30
C LYS A 121 4.52 -18.88 13.68
N GLU A 122 5.72 -19.40 13.90
CA GLU A 122 6.89 -18.52 14.04
C GLU A 122 6.87 -17.63 12.79
N GLN A 123 6.55 -16.34 12.98
CA GLN A 123 6.68 -15.38 11.90
C GLN A 123 8.17 -15.33 11.65
N SER A 124 8.63 -16.03 10.62
CA SER A 124 10.00 -15.83 10.17
C SER A 124 10.09 -14.36 9.78
N VAL A 125 11.23 -13.72 10.08
CA VAL A 125 11.45 -12.30 9.77
C VAL A 125 11.23 -12.05 8.27
N ALA A 126 11.45 -13.06 7.42
CA ALA A 126 11.21 -13.02 5.98
C ALA A 126 9.73 -13.05 5.58
N ASP A 127 8.85 -13.75 6.31
CA ASP A 127 7.42 -13.88 5.98
C ASP A 127 6.61 -12.60 6.24
N GLY A 128 7.18 -11.61 6.95
CA GLY A 128 6.49 -10.36 7.31
C GLY A 128 6.69 -9.19 6.35
N TRP A 129 7.82 -9.15 5.64
CA TRP A 129 8.12 -8.05 4.71
C TRP A 129 7.38 -8.23 3.39
N HIS A 130 6.68 -7.20 2.96
CA HIS A 130 5.94 -7.21 1.70
C HIS A 130 5.82 -5.80 1.11
N SER A 131 5.46 -5.75 -0.16
CA SER A 131 4.82 -4.60 -0.78
C SER A 131 3.36 -4.96 -1.02
N ASP A 132 2.44 -4.06 -0.69
CA ASP A 132 1.01 -4.31 -0.84
C ASP A 132 0.67 -4.64 -2.30
N ILE A 133 -0.23 -5.62 -2.47
CA ILE A 133 -0.84 -6.02 -3.75
C ILE A 133 0.12 -6.20 -4.93
N ALA A 134 1.39 -6.55 -4.68
CA ALA A 134 2.40 -6.74 -5.73
C ALA A 134 2.06 -7.88 -6.73
N PHE A 135 1.05 -8.69 -6.42
CA PHE A 135 0.49 -9.73 -7.28
C PHE A 135 -0.53 -9.20 -8.31
N GLU A 136 -1.02 -7.97 -8.18
CA GLU A 136 -1.89 -7.37 -9.19
C GLU A 136 -1.10 -6.94 -10.42
N ARG A 137 -1.74 -6.98 -11.60
CA ARG A 137 -1.08 -6.59 -12.85
C ARG A 137 -0.67 -5.12 -12.84
N VAL A 138 -1.56 -4.28 -12.32
CA VAL A 138 -1.33 -2.87 -12.04
C VAL A 138 -1.34 -2.70 -10.52
N THR A 139 -0.13 -2.58 -9.97
CA THR A 139 0.15 -2.46 -8.53
C THR A 139 -0.25 -1.08 -7.98
N SER A 140 -0.34 -0.93 -6.66
CA SER A 140 -0.60 0.37 -6.03
C SER A 140 0.63 1.28 -6.03
N ASP A 141 0.38 2.58 -6.15
CA ASP A 141 1.42 3.62 -5.95
C ASP A 141 1.43 4.15 -4.51
N TYR A 142 0.25 4.27 -3.89
CA TYR A 142 0.07 4.79 -2.54
C TYR A 142 -0.82 3.87 -1.70
N THR A 143 -0.45 3.70 -0.43
CA THR A 143 -1.29 3.11 0.62
C THR A 143 -1.44 4.14 1.74
N THR A 144 -2.65 4.30 2.28
CA THR A 144 -2.88 5.09 3.48
C THR A 144 -3.43 4.23 4.61
N LEU A 145 -2.83 4.36 5.80
CA LEU A 145 -3.23 3.66 7.01
C LEU A 145 -3.55 4.68 8.10
N ILE A 146 -4.70 4.51 8.76
CA ILE A 146 -5.09 5.31 9.92
C ILE A 146 -5.28 4.42 11.15
N ASN A 147 -4.54 4.73 12.21
CA ASN A 147 -4.68 4.04 13.50
C ASN A 147 -5.87 4.62 14.26
N ARG A 148 -7.02 3.94 14.21
CA ARG A 148 -8.23 4.33 14.96
C ARG A 148 -8.20 3.87 16.41
N VAL A 149 -7.64 2.69 16.65
CA VAL A 149 -7.47 2.09 17.99
C VAL A 149 -6.03 1.63 18.07
N GLN A 150 -5.30 2.09 19.08
CA GLN A 150 -3.90 1.73 19.31
C GLN A 150 -3.75 1.05 20.67
N PRO A 151 -2.99 -0.05 20.79
CA PRO A 151 -2.62 -0.59 22.10
C PRO A 151 -1.71 0.39 22.86
N SER A 152 -1.65 0.25 24.19
CA SER A 152 -0.76 1.08 25.02
C SER A 152 0.73 0.83 24.77
N THR A 153 1.07 -0.36 24.25
CA THR A 153 2.42 -0.82 23.94
C THR A 153 2.39 -1.72 22.70
N ASP A 154 3.53 -1.86 22.03
CA ASP A 154 3.75 -2.71 20.85
C ASP A 154 2.87 -2.34 19.63
N GLY A 155 2.99 -3.14 18.56
CA GLY A 155 2.22 -2.95 17.33
C GLY A 155 2.87 -1.99 16.33
N ASP A 156 4.18 -1.77 16.47
CA ASP A 156 4.94 -0.93 15.54
C ASP A 156 4.88 -1.48 14.11
N THR A 157 4.74 -0.56 13.16
CA THR A 157 4.87 -0.85 11.73
C THR A 157 6.25 -0.37 11.28
N ILE A 158 7.04 -1.29 10.74
CA ILE A 158 8.38 -1.01 10.23
C ILE A 158 8.37 -0.92 8.70
N PHE A 159 9.19 -0.03 8.17
CA PHE A 159 9.34 0.20 6.73
C PHE A 159 10.81 0.10 6.34
N ALA A 160 11.07 -0.32 5.10
CA ALA A 160 12.41 -0.41 4.53
C ALA A 160 12.44 0.26 3.14
N SER A 161 13.56 0.90 2.80
CA SER A 161 13.74 1.52 1.48
C SER A 161 14.32 0.50 0.50
N ALA A 162 13.55 0.12 -0.52
CA ALA A 162 14.03 -0.72 -1.61
C ALA A 162 15.13 -0.03 -2.43
N TYR A 163 15.08 1.30 -2.55
CA TYR A 163 16.15 2.10 -3.19
C TYR A 163 17.46 1.95 -2.43
N GLU A 164 17.45 2.11 -1.11
CA GLU A 164 18.66 1.97 -0.29
C GLU A 164 19.20 0.54 -0.32
N VAL A 165 18.33 -0.48 -0.36
CA VAL A 165 18.74 -1.87 -0.53
C VAL A 165 19.45 -2.05 -1.88
N TYR A 166 18.85 -1.58 -2.97
CA TYR A 166 19.43 -1.65 -4.31
C TYR A 166 20.77 -0.91 -4.40
N ASP A 167 20.87 0.28 -3.80
CA ASP A 167 22.08 1.10 -3.79
C ASP A 167 23.25 0.43 -3.03
N ARG A 168 22.95 -0.39 -2.03
CA ARG A 168 23.95 -1.12 -1.23
C ARG A 168 24.37 -2.46 -1.82
N ILE A 169 23.61 -3.02 -2.76
CA ILE A 169 23.97 -4.27 -3.42
C ILE A 169 25.15 -4.02 -4.37
N GLY A 170 26.14 -4.93 -4.36
CA GLY A 170 27.32 -4.84 -5.22
C GLY A 170 26.98 -4.81 -6.71
N LEU A 171 27.74 -4.07 -7.50
CA LEU A 171 27.43 -3.78 -8.91
C LEU A 171 27.22 -5.05 -9.76
N SER A 172 27.98 -6.12 -9.52
CA SER A 172 27.82 -7.39 -10.24
C SER A 172 26.49 -8.09 -9.91
N MET A 173 26.10 -8.09 -8.63
CA MET A 173 24.82 -8.65 -8.19
C MET A 173 23.65 -7.81 -8.70
N ARG A 174 23.76 -6.48 -8.69
CA ARG A 174 22.78 -5.57 -9.28
C ARG A 174 22.55 -5.89 -10.75
N ALA A 175 23.62 -5.95 -11.55
CA ALA A 175 23.55 -6.28 -12.96
C ALA A 175 22.91 -7.65 -13.21
N PHE A 176 23.19 -8.65 -12.36
CA PHE A 176 22.54 -9.94 -12.43
C PHE A 176 21.04 -9.85 -12.12
N LEU A 177 20.65 -9.20 -11.02
CA LEU A 177 19.25 -9.06 -10.60
C LEU A 177 18.40 -8.28 -11.63
N GLU A 178 18.98 -7.31 -12.33
CA GLU A 178 18.33 -6.56 -13.42
C GLU A 178 17.92 -7.45 -14.60
N THR A 179 18.54 -8.61 -14.77
CA THR A 179 18.16 -9.59 -15.80
C THR A 179 16.99 -10.47 -15.39
N LEU A 180 16.63 -10.48 -14.10
CA LEU A 180 15.63 -11.38 -13.56
C LEU A 180 14.24 -10.75 -13.54
N THR A 181 13.24 -11.62 -13.57
CA THR A 181 11.83 -11.28 -13.33
C THR A 181 11.27 -12.14 -12.22
N GLY A 182 10.44 -11.54 -11.37
CA GLY A 182 9.74 -12.23 -10.29
C GLY A 182 8.26 -12.42 -10.61
N THR A 183 7.72 -13.58 -10.25
CA THR A 183 6.27 -13.85 -10.27
C THR A 183 5.73 -13.77 -8.85
N PHE A 184 4.69 -12.97 -8.64
CA PHE A 184 4.06 -12.77 -7.34
C PHE A 184 2.67 -13.38 -7.33
N SER A 185 2.34 -14.09 -6.24
CA SER A 185 1.00 -14.62 -6.00
C SER A 185 0.58 -14.36 -4.55
N PRO A 186 -0.71 -14.18 -4.28
CA PRO A 186 -1.19 -14.01 -2.91
C PRO A 186 -0.95 -15.28 -2.08
N VAL A 187 -0.37 -15.10 -0.88
CA VAL A 187 -0.07 -16.18 0.05
C VAL A 187 -1.37 -16.85 0.52
N GLY A 188 -1.44 -18.18 0.44
CA GLY A 188 -2.58 -18.97 0.94
C GLY A 188 -3.83 -18.94 0.05
N CYS A 189 -3.73 -18.40 -1.17
CA CYS A 189 -4.80 -18.48 -2.15
C CYS A 189 -4.78 -19.84 -2.86
N ASN A 190 -5.35 -20.86 -2.22
CA ASN A 190 -5.74 -22.06 -2.97
C ASN A 190 -6.91 -21.70 -3.88
N PRO A 191 -6.93 -22.12 -5.16
CA PRO A 191 -8.06 -21.89 -6.04
C PRO A 191 -9.32 -22.47 -5.39
N ASN A 192 -10.22 -21.60 -4.92
CA ASN A 192 -11.56 -21.99 -4.51
C ASN A 192 -12.50 -21.68 -5.67
N PRO A 193 -13.08 -22.70 -6.34
CA PRO A 193 -14.04 -22.49 -7.42
C PRO A 193 -15.17 -21.52 -7.05
N GLU A 194 -15.62 -21.55 -5.79
CA GLU A 194 -16.66 -20.66 -5.28
C GLU A 194 -16.24 -19.19 -5.26
N HIS A 195 -14.95 -18.87 -5.11
CA HIS A 195 -14.46 -17.49 -5.04
C HIS A 195 -13.97 -16.96 -6.39
N THR A 196 -13.95 -17.79 -7.44
CA THR A 196 -13.46 -17.41 -8.78
C THR A 196 -14.13 -16.15 -9.32
N HIS A 197 -15.44 -16.00 -9.10
CA HIS A 197 -16.22 -14.85 -9.54
C HIS A 197 -15.75 -13.53 -8.90
N LEU A 198 -15.20 -13.56 -7.68
CA LEU A 198 -14.66 -12.37 -6.99
C LEU A 198 -13.41 -11.83 -7.67
N HIS A 199 -12.71 -12.67 -8.44
CA HIS A 199 -11.51 -12.27 -9.17
C HIS A 199 -11.82 -11.85 -10.61
N GLN A 200 -13.03 -12.08 -11.11
CA GLN A 200 -13.47 -11.74 -12.47
C GLN A 200 -13.96 -10.27 -12.61
N VAL A 201 -13.99 -9.53 -11.51
CA VAL A 201 -14.33 -8.10 -11.48
C VAL A 201 -13.08 -7.25 -11.30
N ALA A 202 -13.10 -6.04 -11.86
CA ALA A 202 -11.97 -5.12 -11.80
C ALA A 202 -11.74 -4.63 -10.36
N ARG A 203 -10.48 -4.63 -9.92
CA ARG A 203 -10.07 -4.26 -8.55
C ARG A 203 -9.27 -2.97 -8.53
N GLY A 204 -9.95 -1.85 -8.71
CA GLY A 204 -9.36 -0.51 -8.78
C GLY A 204 -8.76 -0.14 -10.14
N TYR A 205 -8.43 -1.12 -10.99
CA TYR A 205 -7.98 -0.88 -12.36
C TYR A 205 -8.58 -1.92 -13.34
N PRO A 206 -8.95 -1.55 -14.59
CA PRO A 206 -9.58 -2.48 -15.54
C PRO A 206 -8.78 -3.74 -15.87
N LEU A 207 -7.44 -3.66 -15.84
CA LEU A 207 -6.57 -4.82 -16.05
C LEU A 207 -6.39 -5.69 -14.80
N ASN A 208 -6.84 -5.24 -13.63
CA ASN A 208 -6.82 -6.02 -12.40
C ASN A 208 -8.04 -6.94 -12.33
N ILE A 209 -8.22 -7.73 -13.38
CA ILE A 209 -9.19 -8.82 -13.51
C ILE A 209 -8.42 -10.12 -13.66
N ASP A 210 -9.01 -11.21 -13.17
CA ASP A 210 -8.59 -12.60 -13.38
C ASP A 210 -7.13 -12.95 -13.02
N GLN A 211 -6.93 -13.66 -11.90
CA GLN A 211 -5.64 -14.23 -11.53
C GLN A 211 -5.43 -15.67 -12.08
N SER A 212 -6.38 -16.27 -12.80
CA SER A 212 -6.17 -17.60 -13.41
C SER A 212 -5.06 -17.60 -14.46
N SER A 213 -4.71 -16.41 -14.95
CA SER A 213 -3.65 -16.14 -15.90
C SER A 213 -2.31 -15.76 -15.24
N VAL A 214 -2.06 -16.06 -13.95
CA VAL A 214 -0.70 -15.97 -13.35
C VAL A 214 0.27 -17.02 -13.96
N LEU A 215 -0.15 -17.79 -14.97
CA LEU A 215 0.73 -18.48 -15.92
C LEU A 215 1.14 -17.64 -17.16
N CYS A 216 0.72 -16.39 -17.27
CA CYS A 216 1.12 -15.51 -18.36
C CYS A 216 2.01 -14.38 -17.85
N ASN A 217 3.32 -14.62 -17.93
CA ASN A 217 4.37 -13.65 -18.28
C ASN A 217 3.96 -12.18 -18.15
N LEU A 218 4.11 -11.62 -16.95
CA LEU A 218 4.24 -10.19 -16.76
C LEU A 218 5.68 -9.91 -16.34
N TYR A 219 6.49 -9.66 -17.36
CA TYR A 219 7.82 -9.09 -17.23
C TYR A 219 7.68 -7.69 -16.63
N LYS A 220 7.89 -7.56 -15.32
CA LYS A 220 8.21 -6.27 -14.72
C LYS A 220 9.67 -6.31 -14.33
N THR A 221 10.51 -5.78 -15.22
CA THR A 221 11.85 -5.34 -14.86
C THR A 221 11.67 -4.33 -13.73
N PHE A 222 12.22 -4.60 -12.55
CA PHE A 222 12.56 -3.52 -11.62
C PHE A 222 13.66 -2.70 -12.28
N LYS A 223 13.31 -1.87 -13.27
CA LYS A 223 14.17 -0.76 -13.66
C LYS A 223 14.08 0.21 -12.49
N VAL A 224 14.99 0.10 -11.55
CA VAL A 224 15.44 1.27 -10.80
C VAL A 224 16.08 2.15 -11.84
N SER A 225 15.29 3.02 -12.49
CA SER A 225 15.86 4.14 -13.22
C SER A 225 16.44 5.05 -12.16
N ALA A 226 17.72 4.82 -11.80
CA ALA A 226 18.54 5.92 -11.36
C ALA A 226 18.35 6.99 -12.43
N MET A 227 17.73 8.11 -12.09
CA MET A 227 17.82 9.31 -12.92
C MET A 227 19.31 9.65 -12.97
N GLY A 228 20.01 9.06 -13.95
CA GLY A 228 21.35 9.46 -14.30
C GLY A 228 21.26 10.92 -14.69
N ASN A 229 22.16 11.72 -14.09
CA ASN A 229 22.42 13.12 -14.39
C ASN A 229 21.89 13.55 -15.77
N ALA A 230 20.66 14.05 -15.80
CA ALA A 230 20.26 14.97 -16.85
C ALA A 230 21.01 16.25 -16.48
N GLY A 231 22.09 16.52 -17.20
CA GLY A 231 22.84 17.76 -17.07
C GLY A 231 21.90 18.94 -17.21
N LEU A 232 21.55 19.54 -16.07
CA LEU A 232 21.15 20.93 -16.03
C LEU A 232 22.45 21.72 -16.22
N ASN A 233 22.74 22.06 -17.47
CA ASN A 233 23.63 23.17 -17.76
C ASN A 233 22.97 24.42 -17.17
N LEU A 234 23.62 25.00 -16.17
CA LEU A 234 23.50 26.40 -15.81
C LEU A 234 23.95 27.28 -16.99
#